data_AF-A0A939L8J6-F1
#
_entry.id   AF-A0A939L8J6-F1
#
_cell.length_a   1.000
_cell.length_b   1.000
_cell.length_c   1.000
_cell.angle_alpha   90.00
_cell.angle_beta   90.00
_cell.angle_gamma   90.00
#
_symmetry.space_group_name_H-M   'P 1'
#
loop_
_entity.id
_entity.type
_entity.pdbx_description
1 polymer ?
#
loop_
_entity_poly.entity_id
_entity_poly.type
_entity_poly.pdbx_seq_one_letter_code
_entity_poly.pdbx_strand_id
1 'polypeptide(L)'
;MNMHHRFETARASTGRESTVRKMLSDLVLACQQIEADIATEEARAGIYDQSDARYPTLARSLNERYDNLKGTIATLEMRVTERSQQKLVTGAA
;
A
#
# COMPACT_ATOMS: atom_id res chain seq x y z
N MET A 1 8.47 35.30 -14.23
CA MET A 1 9.11 34.01 -13.90
C MET A 1 9.06 33.80 -12.39
N ASN A 2 8.25 32.87 -11.88
CA ASN A 2 8.29 32.48 -10.47
C ASN A 2 9.14 31.21 -10.32
N MET A 3 10.40 31.38 -9.89
CA MET A 3 11.24 30.27 -9.45
C MET A 3 10.85 29.88 -8.03
N HIS A 4 10.04 28.83 -7.89
CA HIS A 4 9.84 28.20 -6.60
C HIS A 4 11.12 27.45 -6.22
N HIS A 5 11.98 28.08 -5.43
CA HIS A 5 13.11 27.44 -4.78
C HIS A 5 12.58 26.46 -3.73
N ARG A 6 12.31 25.23 -4.17
CA ARG A 6 12.01 24.09 -3.31
C ARG A 6 13.29 23.75 -2.55
N PHE A 7 13.46 24.32 -1.37
CA PHE A 7 14.54 23.96 -0.45
C PHE A 7 14.40 22.48 -0.07
N GLU A 8 15.28 21.66 -0.63
CA GLU A 8 15.51 20.29 -0.20
C GLU A 8 16.14 20.30 1.18
N THR A 9 15.30 20.21 2.22
CA THR A 9 15.77 20.03 3.58
C THR A 9 16.04 18.54 3.82
N ALA A 10 17.31 18.16 3.84
CA ALA A 10 17.77 16.80 4.16
C ALA A 10 17.15 16.26 5.48
N ARG A 11 16.82 17.14 6.45
CA ARG A 11 16.16 16.80 7.72
C ARG A 11 14.68 16.41 7.58
N ALA A 12 14.00 16.85 6.52
CA ALA A 12 12.62 16.47 6.23
C ALA A 12 12.54 15.15 5.42
N SER A 13 13.66 14.68 4.87
CA SER A 13 13.71 13.45 4.08
C SER A 13 13.61 12.20 4.97
N THR A 14 14.30 12.19 6.12
CA THR A 14 14.32 11.05 7.06
C THR A 14 12.97 10.85 7.75
N GLY A 15 12.29 11.93 8.16
CA GLY A 15 10.94 11.87 8.74
C GLY A 15 9.85 11.45 7.74
N ARG A 16 9.99 11.81 6.45
CA ARG A 16 9.08 11.32 5.40
C ARG A 16 9.31 9.85 5.09
N GLU A 17 10.56 9.40 5.07
CA GLU A 17 10.91 8.00 4.83
C GLU A 17 10.40 7.08 5.94
N SER A 18 10.51 7.51 7.21
CA SER A 18 9.93 6.79 8.35
C SER A 18 8.40 6.78 8.32
N THR A 19 7.77 7.87 7.86
CA THR A 19 6.31 7.94 7.69
C THR A 19 5.82 6.98 6.61
N VAL A 20 6.51 6.91 5.45
CA VAL A 20 6.14 5.98 4.36
C VAL A 20 6.31 4.53 4.80
N ARG A 21 7.39 4.19 5.53
CA ARG A 21 7.56 2.84 6.09
C ARG A 21 6.45 2.47 7.06
N LYS A 22 6.03 3.38 7.93
CA LYS A 22 4.88 3.16 8.82
C LYS A 22 3.58 2.95 8.03
N MET A 23 3.31 3.79 7.03
CA MET A 23 2.14 3.63 6.16
C MET A 23 2.13 2.27 5.44
N LEU A 24 3.29 1.79 4.97
CA LEU A 24 3.40 0.46 4.38
C LEU A 24 3.02 -0.64 5.39
N SER A 25 3.55 -0.58 6.61
CA SER A 25 3.18 -1.53 7.67
C SER A 25 1.68 -1.50 7.98
N ASP A 26 1.08 -0.31 8.09
CA ASP A 26 -0.34 -0.14 8.35
C ASP A 26 -1.20 -0.71 7.20
N LEU A 27 -0.78 -0.51 5.95
CA LEU A 27 -1.46 -1.06 4.76
C LEU A 27 -1.38 -2.59 4.70
N VAL A 28 -0.25 -3.18 5.07
CA VAL A 28 -0.10 -4.65 5.15
C VAL A 28 -1.04 -5.22 6.21
N LEU A 29 -1.12 -4.60 7.39
CA LEU A 29 -2.07 -5.02 8.43
C LEU A 29 -3.53 -4.90 7.95
N ALA A 30 -3.85 -3.83 7.20
CA ALA A 30 -5.19 -3.67 6.61
C ALA A 30 -5.51 -4.77 5.59
N CYS A 31 -4.54 -5.19 4.77
CA CYS A 31 -4.72 -6.33 3.86
C CYS A 31 -5.01 -7.63 4.61
N GLN A 32 -4.28 -7.92 5.70
CA GLN A 32 -4.51 -9.11 6.53
C GLN A 32 -5.90 -9.10 7.18
N GLN A 33 -6.34 -7.93 7.66
CA GLN A 33 -7.70 -7.81 8.20
C GLN A 33 -8.76 -8.07 7.12
N ILE A 34 -8.57 -7.54 5.92
CA ILE A 34 -9.50 -7.76 4.80
C ILE A 34 -9.56 -9.24 4.42
N GLU A 35 -8.43 -9.95 4.37
CA GLU A 35 -8.41 -11.40 4.11
C GLU A 35 -9.21 -12.16 5.18
N ALA A 36 -9.05 -11.81 6.45
CA ALA A 36 -9.82 -12.41 7.55
C ALA A 36 -11.33 -12.10 7.44
N ASP A 37 -11.69 -10.88 7.05
CA ASP A 37 -13.08 -10.47 6.84
C ASP A 37 -13.72 -11.20 5.65
N ILE A 38 -12.97 -11.39 4.55
CA ILE A 38 -13.39 -12.19 3.38
C ILE A 38 -13.65 -13.63 3.82
N ALA A 39 -12.68 -14.27 4.50
CA ALA A 39 -12.83 -15.65 4.96
C ALA A 39 -14.03 -15.82 5.91
N THR A 40 -14.27 -14.83 6.78
CA THR A 40 -15.42 -14.82 7.68
C THR A 40 -16.73 -14.73 6.92
N GLU A 41 -16.80 -13.85 5.91
CA GLU A 41 -17.99 -13.67 5.08
C GLU A 41 -18.29 -14.90 4.22
N GLU A 42 -17.26 -15.48 3.60
CA GLU A 42 -17.36 -16.72 2.82
C GLU A 42 -17.83 -17.88 3.68
N ALA A 43 -17.27 -18.04 4.89
CA ALA A 43 -17.70 -19.06 5.84
C ALA A 43 -19.15 -18.84 6.31
N ARG A 44 -19.56 -17.59 6.54
CA ARG A 44 -20.95 -17.27 6.91
C ARG A 44 -21.93 -17.62 5.78
N ALA A 45 -21.54 -17.38 4.54
CA ALA A 45 -22.37 -17.66 3.37
C ALA A 45 -22.31 -19.13 2.91
N GLY A 46 -21.24 -19.84 3.27
CA GLY A 46 -20.93 -21.18 2.74
C GLY A 46 -20.56 -21.19 1.25
N ILE A 47 -20.16 -20.04 0.69
CA ILE A 47 -19.83 -19.87 -0.73
C ILE A 47 -18.44 -19.24 -0.83
N TYR A 48 -17.51 -19.98 -1.42
CA TYR A 48 -16.09 -19.60 -1.53
C TYR A 48 -15.68 -19.33 -2.99
N ASP A 49 -16.45 -19.81 -3.97
CA ASP A 49 -16.17 -19.58 -5.37
C ASP A 49 -16.59 -18.16 -5.78
N GLN A 50 -15.61 -17.32 -6.09
CA GLN A 50 -15.83 -15.92 -6.51
C GLN A 50 -16.61 -15.79 -7.83
N SER A 51 -16.59 -16.84 -8.65
CA SER A 51 -17.33 -16.91 -9.91
C SER A 51 -18.79 -17.34 -9.74
N ASP A 52 -19.17 -17.86 -8.56
CA ASP A 52 -20.57 -18.14 -8.25
C ASP A 52 -21.36 -16.82 -8.26
N ALA A 53 -22.49 -16.81 -8.97
CA ALA A 53 -23.39 -15.66 -9.03
C ALA A 53 -23.94 -15.26 -7.65
N ARG A 54 -23.95 -16.20 -6.70
CA ARG A 54 -24.37 -16.01 -5.31
C ARG A 54 -23.23 -15.64 -4.37
N TYR A 55 -22.00 -15.49 -4.89
CA TYR A 55 -20.85 -15.09 -4.09
C TYR A 55 -21.16 -13.77 -3.35
N PRO A 56 -20.88 -13.67 -2.03
CA PRO A 56 -21.33 -12.53 -1.23
C PRO A 56 -20.81 -11.19 -1.77
N THR A 57 -21.71 -10.22 -1.92
CA THR A 57 -21.36 -8.87 -2.39
C THR A 57 -20.30 -8.22 -1.50
N LEU A 58 -20.35 -8.45 -0.19
CA LEU A 58 -19.36 -7.94 0.74
C LEU A 58 -17.97 -8.53 0.46
N ALA A 59 -17.86 -9.85 0.32
CA ALA A 59 -16.60 -10.51 -0.01
C ALA A 59 -16.05 -10.04 -1.37
N ARG A 60 -16.92 -9.83 -2.37
CA ARG A 60 -16.53 -9.26 -3.68
C ARG A 60 -15.93 -7.86 -3.54
N SER A 61 -16.61 -6.96 -2.82
CA SER A 61 -16.12 -5.59 -2.59
C SER A 61 -14.81 -5.58 -1.80
N LEU A 62 -14.66 -6.49 -0.83
CA LEU A 62 -13.44 -6.62 -0.05
C LEU A 62 -12.26 -7.11 -0.91
N ASN A 63 -12.47 -8.06 -1.83
CA ASN A 63 -11.45 -8.48 -2.79
C ASN A 63 -10.99 -7.31 -3.68
N GLU A 64 -11.94 -6.54 -4.24
CA GLU A 64 -11.59 -5.34 -5.03
C GLU A 64 -10.79 -4.32 -4.21
N ARG A 65 -11.15 -4.13 -2.94
CA ARG A 65 -10.41 -3.24 -2.03
C ARG A 65 -9.01 -3.76 -1.75
N TYR A 66 -8.88 -5.07 -1.52
CA TYR A 66 -7.60 -5.73 -1.28
C TYR A 66 -6.64 -5.56 -2.47
N ASP A 67 -7.14 -5.75 -3.70
CA ASP A 67 -6.34 -5.54 -4.92
C ASP A 67 -5.87 -4.08 -5.07
N ASN A 68 -6.75 -3.11 -4.77
CA ASN A 68 -6.40 -1.70 -4.77
C ASN A 68 -5.30 -1.36 -3.74
N LEU A 69 -5.37 -1.96 -2.54
CA LEU A 69 -4.35 -1.78 -1.52
C LEU A 69 -3.02 -2.40 -1.94
N LYS A 70 -3.03 -3.61 -2.53
CA LYS A 70 -1.83 -4.23 -3.10
C LYS A 70 -1.17 -3.35 -4.16
N GLY A 71 -1.95 -2.77 -5.07
CA GLY A 71 -1.43 -1.82 -6.07
C GLY A 71 -0.80 -0.58 -5.44
N THR A 72 -1.41 -0.06 -4.36
CA THR A 72 -0.88 1.09 -3.62
C THR A 72 0.42 0.74 -2.90
N ILE A 73 0.49 -0.42 -2.24
CA ILE A 73 1.70 -0.93 -1.56
C ILE A 73 2.84 -1.05 -2.57
N ALA A 74 2.63 -1.73 -3.70
CA ALA A 74 3.65 -1.89 -4.73
C ALA A 74 4.20 -0.55 -5.24
N THR A 75 3.30 0.43 -5.46
CA THR A 75 3.68 1.78 -5.88
C THR A 75 4.52 2.49 -4.82
N LEU A 76 4.18 2.34 -3.54
CA LEU A 76 4.91 2.94 -2.42
C LEU A 76 6.28 2.29 -2.21
N GLU A 77 6.37 0.96 -2.31
CA GLU A 77 7.62 0.21 -2.21
C GLU A 77 8.61 0.60 -3.31
N MET A 78 8.13 0.72 -4.56
CA MET A 78 8.94 1.19 -5.69
C MET A 78 9.55 2.57 -5.40
N ARG A 79 8.74 3.52 -4.91
CA ARG A 79 9.19 4.88 -4.55
C ARG A 79 10.17 4.93 -3.39
N VAL A 80 10.14 3.94 -2.48
CA VAL A 80 11.13 3.82 -1.40
C VAL A 80 12.45 3.29 -1.96
N THR A 81 12.39 2.28 -2.81
CA THR A 81 13.56 1.69 -3.49
C THR A 81 14.27 2.72 -4.38
N GLU A 82 13.55 3.41 -5.25
CA GLU A 82 14.11 4.44 -6.14
C GLU A 82 14.82 5.56 -5.36
N ARG A 83 14.22 6.02 -4.26
CA ARG A 83 14.84 7.05 -3.40
C ARG A 83 16.06 6.55 -2.64
N SER A 84 16.08 5.27 -2.27
CA SER A 84 17.24 4.65 -1.64
C SER A 84 18.41 4.58 -2.62
N GLN A 85 18.14 4.23 -3.89
CA GLN A 85 19.16 4.23 -4.95
C GLN A 85 19.68 5.64 -5.27
N GLN A 86 18.81 6.66 -5.32
CA GLN A 86 19.22 8.05 -5.52
C GLN A 86 20.15 8.57 -4.41
N LYS A 87 19.88 8.22 -3.13
CA LYS A 87 20.77 8.56 -2.01
C LYS A 87 22.17 7.93 -2.13
N LEU A 88 22.26 6.69 -2.62
CA LEU A 88 23.55 6.01 -2.82
C LEU A 88 24.39 6.66 -3.93
N VAL A 89 23.76 7.14 -5.00
CA VAL A 89 24.45 7.83 -6.10
C VAL A 89 24.93 9.23 -5.71
N THR A 90 24.16 9.97 -4.91
CA THR A 90 24.54 11.33 -4.47
C THR A 90 25.47 11.38 -3.27
N GLY A 91 25.62 10.28 -2.50
CA GLY A 91 26.58 10.19 -1.40
C GLY A 91 27.99 9.72 -1.80
N ALA A 92 28.19 9.35 -3.07
CA ALA A 92 29.46 8.82 -3.59
C ALA A 92 30.27 9.85 -4.42
N ALA A 93 29.85 11.12 -4.44
CA ALA A 93 30.51 12.24 -5.11
C ALA A 93 30.93 13.30 -4.07
#